data_AF-A0A495VW49-F1
#
_entry.id   AF-A0A495VW49-F1
#
_cell.length_a   1.000
_cell.length_b   1.000
_cell.length_c   1.000
_cell.angle_alpha   90.00
_cell.angle_beta   90.00
_cell.angle_gamma   90.00
#
_symmetry.space_group_name_H-M   'P 1'
#
loop_
_entity.id
_entity.type
_entity.pdbx_description
1 polymer ?
#
loop_
_entity_poly.entity_id
_entity_poly.type
_entity_poly.pdbx_seq_one_letter_code
_entity_poly.pdbx_strand_id
1 'polypeptide(L)'
;MSGVDRYHAVRGEDRWDLQEWLYGFDPDLRRWRWWDLSTLDGRVAYLWLDTRGEPVVPCEELYWAVFAAGAREVRVVPRLSSDSWQGQVSMGLLRGT
;
A
#
# COMPACT_ATOMS: atom_id res chain seq x y z
N MET A 1 2.19 -9.59 18.64
CA MET A 1 1.12 -9.44 17.64
C MET A 1 1.77 -9.24 16.29
N SER A 2 1.52 -10.14 15.33
CA SER A 2 2.08 -10.06 13.99
C SER A 2 1.48 -8.88 13.21
N GLY A 3 2.08 -8.52 12.07
CA GLY A 3 1.50 -7.54 11.16
C GLY A 3 0.12 -7.95 10.64
N VAL A 4 -0.04 -9.25 10.34
CA VAL A 4 -1.30 -9.86 9.89
C VAL A 4 -2.39 -9.77 10.95
N ASP A 5 -2.06 -10.06 12.21
CA ASP A 5 -3.03 -9.91 13.31
C ASP A 5 -3.48 -8.45 13.44
N ARG A 6 -2.58 -7.49 13.20
CA ARG A 6 -2.92 -6.07 13.23
C ARG A 6 -3.85 -5.67 12.08
N TYR A 7 -3.64 -6.20 10.88
CA TYR A 7 -4.55 -6.00 9.75
C TYR A 7 -5.97 -6.41 10.13
N HIS A 8 -6.16 -7.63 10.66
CA HIS A 8 -7.48 -8.12 11.06
C HIS A 8 -8.08 -7.31 12.21
N ALA A 9 -7.27 -6.87 13.17
CA ALA A 9 -7.76 -6.00 14.25
C ALA A 9 -8.27 -4.63 13.74
N VAL A 10 -7.75 -4.12 12.62
CA VAL A 10 -8.11 -2.81 12.05
C VAL A 10 -9.21 -2.91 10.98
N ARG A 11 -9.23 -3.98 10.19
CA ARG A 11 -10.11 -4.14 9.01
C ARG A 11 -11.26 -5.13 9.20
N GLY A 12 -11.18 -6.02 10.20
CA GLY A 12 -12.18 -7.05 10.47
C GLY A 12 -11.58 -8.45 10.57
N GLU A 13 -12.31 -9.34 11.24
CA GLU A 13 -11.86 -10.70 11.56
C GLU A 13 -11.97 -11.70 10.41
N ASP A 14 -12.60 -11.34 9.30
CA ASP A 14 -12.73 -12.22 8.13
C ASP A 14 -11.36 -12.46 7.50
N ARG A 15 -10.87 -13.68 7.70
CA ARG A 15 -9.62 -14.14 7.10
C ARG A 15 -9.88 -14.58 5.68
N TRP A 16 -9.04 -14.11 4.77
CA TRP A 16 -9.09 -14.56 3.39
C TRP A 16 -8.74 -16.03 3.28
N ASP A 17 -9.53 -16.76 2.51
CA ASP A 17 -9.15 -18.07 2.03
C ASP A 17 -8.05 -17.97 0.94
N LEU A 18 -7.52 -19.12 0.52
CA LEU A 18 -6.46 -19.16 -0.49
C LEU A 18 -6.89 -18.55 -1.83
N GLN A 19 -8.16 -18.68 -2.21
CA GLN A 19 -8.65 -18.18 -3.49
C GLN A 19 -8.76 -16.65 -3.47
N GLU A 20 -9.28 -16.08 -2.38
CA GLU A 20 -9.33 -14.63 -2.15
C GLU A 20 -7.92 -14.04 -2.13
N TRP A 21 -6.98 -14.75 -1.52
CA TRP A 21 -5.56 -14.41 -1.52
C TRP A 21 -4.97 -14.33 -2.93
N LEU A 22 -5.16 -15.37 -3.73
CA LEU A 22 -4.64 -15.42 -5.10
C LEU A 22 -5.29 -14.35 -5.96
N TYR A 23 -6.60 -14.15 -5.83
CA TYR A 23 -7.35 -13.14 -6.58
C TYR A 23 -6.92 -11.71 -6.23
N GLY A 24 -6.80 -11.39 -4.93
CA GLY A 24 -6.46 -10.04 -4.48
C GLY A 24 -5.06 -9.59 -4.90
N PHE A 25 -4.11 -10.52 -4.97
CA PHE A 25 -2.73 -10.23 -5.36
C PHE A 25 -2.43 -10.44 -6.85
N ASP A 26 -3.41 -10.87 -7.64
CA ASP A 26 -3.25 -11.03 -9.09
C ASP A 26 -2.99 -9.64 -9.74
N PRO A 27 -1.81 -9.43 -10.35
CA PRO A 27 -1.45 -8.14 -10.93
C PRO A 27 -2.33 -7.74 -12.13
N ASP A 28 -2.99 -8.70 -12.77
CA ASP A 28 -3.86 -8.48 -13.93
C ASP A 28 -5.30 -8.12 -13.52
N LEU A 29 -5.70 -8.45 -12.28
CA LEU A 29 -7.04 -8.19 -11.76
C LEU A 29 -7.12 -6.92 -10.91
N ARG A 30 -6.01 -6.47 -10.30
CA ARG A 30 -5.98 -5.24 -9.52
C ARG A 30 -6.15 -3.98 -10.39
N ARG A 31 -6.91 -3.01 -9.86
CA ARG A 31 -7.18 -1.71 -10.52
C ARG A 31 -6.07 -0.68 -10.36
N TRP A 32 -5.07 -0.95 -9.53
CA TRP A 32 -3.93 -0.07 -9.29
C TRP A 32 -2.63 -0.72 -9.74
N ARG A 33 -1.60 0.09 -9.99
CA ARG A 33 -0.22 -0.37 -10.15
C ARG A 33 0.66 0.28 -9.09
N TRP A 34 1.58 -0.52 -8.56
CA TRP A 34 2.67 0.03 -7.75
C TRP A 34 3.42 1.07 -8.58
N TRP A 35 3.64 2.25 -8.01
CA TRP A 35 4.49 3.28 -8.61
C TRP A 35 5.80 3.42 -7.83
N ASP A 36 5.72 3.81 -6.55
CA ASP A 36 6.91 4.06 -5.73
C ASP A 36 6.57 4.02 -4.22
N LEU A 37 7.61 3.96 -3.39
CA LEU A 37 7.54 4.18 -1.96
C LEU A 37 8.49 5.32 -1.60
N SER A 38 8.00 6.31 -0.89
CA SER A 38 8.86 7.38 -0.36
C SER A 38 8.72 7.48 1.16
N THR A 39 9.66 8.15 1.81
CA THR A 39 9.58 8.42 3.25
C THR A 39 9.83 9.89 3.56
N LEU A 40 9.13 10.41 4.57
CA LEU A 40 9.30 11.78 5.05
C LEU A 40 10.45 11.89 6.07
N ASP A 41 10.53 10.92 6.98
CA ASP A 41 11.36 10.98 8.19
C ASP A 41 11.81 9.59 8.70
N GLY A 42 11.70 8.55 7.86
CA GLY A 42 11.97 7.16 8.23
C GLY A 42 10.89 6.52 9.13
N ARG A 43 9.87 7.26 9.54
CA ARG A 43 8.74 6.76 10.35
C ARG A 43 7.45 6.72 9.54
N VAL A 44 7.25 7.71 8.67
CA VAL A 44 6.11 7.78 7.75
C VAL A 44 6.58 7.39 6.36
N ALA A 45 5.88 6.43 5.77
CA ALA A 45 6.05 6.04 4.38
C ALA A 45 4.83 6.44 3.57
N TYR A 46 5.07 7.04 2.40
CA TYR A 46 4.04 7.31 1.40
C TYR A 46 4.13 6.26 0.32
N LEU A 47 3.00 5.60 0.12
CA LEU A 47 2.82 4.59 -0.92
C LEU A 47 2.16 5.23 -2.14
N TRP A 48 2.88 5.26 -3.25
CA TRP A 48 2.42 5.86 -4.49
C TRP A 48 1.87 4.77 -5.41
N LEU A 49 0.63 4.99 -5.84
CA LEU A 49 -0.10 4.09 -6.71
C LEU A 49 -0.56 4.84 -7.95
N ASP A 50 -0.47 4.18 -9.10
CA ASP A 50 -1.20 4.59 -10.29
C ASP A 50 -2.58 3.90 -10.29
N THR A 51 -3.65 4.69 -10.11
CA THR A 51 -5.03 4.19 -10.13
C THR A 51 -5.62 4.10 -11.54
N ARG A 52 -4.86 4.45 -12.58
CA ARG A 52 -5.29 4.53 -13.98
C ARG A 52 -6.55 5.38 -14.19
N GLY A 53 -6.72 6.41 -13.37
CA GLY A 53 -7.86 7.32 -13.43
C GLY A 53 -9.06 6.93 -12.57
N GLU A 54 -9.02 5.78 -11.89
CA GLU A 54 -10.08 5.40 -10.95
C GLU A 54 -10.04 6.30 -9.71
N PRO A 55 -11.19 6.88 -9.29
CA PRO A 55 -11.26 7.78 -8.14
C PRO A 55 -11.16 7.03 -6.80
N VAL A 56 -11.55 5.75 -6.79
CA VAL A 56 -11.47 4.84 -5.65
C VAL A 56 -10.96 3.50 -6.16
N VAL A 57 -9.91 2.98 -5.54
CA VAL A 57 -9.39 1.64 -5.86
C VAL A 57 -9.65 0.70 -4.69
N PRO A 58 -10.23 -0.49 -4.93
CA PRO A 58 -10.12 -1.59 -3.98
C PRO A 58 -8.62 -1.81 -3.70
N CYS A 59 -8.26 -1.86 -2.44
CA CYS A 59 -6.87 -1.93 -2.01
C CYS A 59 -6.71 -2.70 -0.70
N GLU A 60 -7.65 -3.58 -0.35
CA GLU A 60 -7.53 -4.38 0.87
C GLU A 60 -6.26 -5.23 0.86
N GLU A 61 -5.90 -5.80 -0.29
CA GLU A 61 -4.63 -6.50 -0.54
C GLU A 61 -3.42 -5.62 -0.22
N LEU A 62 -3.54 -4.31 -0.45
CA LEU A 62 -2.49 -3.34 -0.18
C LEU A 62 -2.40 -3.03 1.30
N TYR A 63 -3.53 -2.85 1.98
CA TYR A 63 -3.57 -2.72 3.43
C TYR A 63 -2.93 -3.93 4.08
N TRP A 64 -3.33 -5.14 3.66
CA TRP A 64 -2.75 -6.37 4.17
C TRP A 64 -1.23 -6.36 4.00
N ALA A 65 -0.74 -6.06 2.79
CA ALA A 65 0.69 -6.04 2.50
C ALA A 65 1.47 -5.03 3.37
N VAL A 66 0.91 -3.83 3.56
CA VAL A 66 1.52 -2.77 4.36
C VAL A 66 1.55 -3.14 5.85
N PHE A 67 0.48 -3.72 6.38
CA PHE A 67 0.45 -4.22 7.75
C PHE A 67 1.39 -5.42 7.96
N ALA A 68 1.42 -6.36 7.02
CA ALA A 68 2.36 -7.48 7.03
C ALA A 68 3.82 -7.03 7.00
N ALA A 69 4.12 -5.93 6.29
CA ALA A 69 5.43 -5.27 6.28
C ALA A 69 5.77 -4.51 7.57
N GLY A 70 4.86 -4.45 8.55
CA GLY A 70 5.12 -3.90 9.87
C GLY A 70 4.46 -2.55 10.16
N ALA A 71 3.62 -2.04 9.27
CA ALA A 71 2.89 -0.80 9.54
C ALA A 71 2.02 -0.93 10.79
N ARG A 72 1.88 0.21 11.50
CA ARG A 72 1.03 0.33 12.68
C ARG A 72 -0.33 0.92 12.35
N GLU A 73 -0.38 1.76 11.34
CA GLU A 73 -1.55 2.49 10.88
C GLU A 73 -1.40 2.73 9.38
N VAL A 74 -2.52 2.76 8.66
CA VAL A 74 -2.59 3.14 7.25
C VAL A 74 -3.68 4.18 7.12
N ARG A 75 -3.38 5.29 6.44
CA ARG A 75 -4.33 6.38 6.18
C ARG A 75 -4.48 6.57 4.68
N VAL A 76 -5.73 6.60 4.20
CA VAL A 76 -5.99 7.06 2.84
C VAL A 76 -5.80 8.56 2.81
N VAL A 77 -4.87 9.01 1.97
CA VAL A 77 -4.73 10.43 1.65
C VAL A 77 -5.55 10.74 0.40
N PRO A 78 -6.14 11.95 0.30
CA PRO A 78 -6.75 12.40 -0.94
C PRO A 78 -5.75 12.33 -2.10
N ARG A 79 -6.27 12.27 -3.34
CA ARG A 79 -5.44 12.24 -4.54
C ARG A 79 -4.40 13.36 -4.53
N LEU A 80 -3.13 12.98 -4.55
CA LEU A 80 -2.00 13.88 -4.65
C LEU A 80 -1.54 14.02 -6.11
N SER A 81 -0.94 15.15 -6.46
CA SER A 81 -0.33 15.37 -7.78
C SER A 81 1.04 14.69 -7.87
N SER A 82 1.53 14.49 -9.10
CA SER A 82 2.91 14.05 -9.35
C SER A 82 3.95 14.95 -8.71
N ASP A 83 3.67 16.26 -8.59
CA ASP A 83 4.60 17.22 -7.99
C ASP A 83 4.78 16.96 -6.48
N SER A 84 3.73 16.47 -5.81
CA SER A 84 3.81 16.07 -4.40
C SER A 84 4.73 14.87 -4.21
N TRP A 85 4.77 13.95 -5.19
CA TRP A 85 5.70 12.81 -5.21
C TRP A 85 7.13 13.26 -5.48
N GLN A 86 7.36 14.15 -6.46
CA GLN A 86 8.71 14.61 -6.81
C GLN A 86 9.45 15.27 -5.65
N GLY A 87 8.73 15.88 -4.71
CA GLY A 87 9.30 16.48 -3.50
C GLY A 87 9.72 15.48 -2.42
N GLN A 88 9.51 14.18 -2.61
CA GLN A 88 9.77 13.14 -1.61
C GLN A 88 11.00 12.29 -1.96
N VAL A 89 11.67 11.76 -0.94
CA VAL A 89 12.79 10.84 -1.15
C VAL A 89 12.24 9.44 -1.47
N SER A 90 12.33 9.05 -2.75
CA SER A 90 12.01 7.69 -3.20
C SER A 90 12.94 6.69 -2.55
N MET A 91 12.39 5.68 -1.89
CA MET A 91 13.13 4.55 -1.32
C MET A 91 13.54 3.51 -2.37
N GLY A 92 12.80 3.41 -3.48
CA GLY A 92 13.12 2.48 -4.57
C GLY A 92 14.29 2.94 -5.45
N LEU A 93 14.54 4.26 -5.47
CA LEU A 93 15.63 4.88 -6.22
C LEU A 93 16.91 5.10 -5.39
N LEU A 94 16.88 4.78 -4.09
CA LEU A 94 18.08 4.66 -3.25
C LEU A 94 18.86 3.40 -3.65
N ARG A 95 19.42 3.39 -4.86
CA ARG A 95 20.43 2.40 -5.25
C ARG A 95 21.81 2.95 -4.94
N GLY A 96 22.47 2.34 -3.96
CA GLY A 96 23.93 2.23 -3.82
C GLY A 96 24.72 3.54 -3.79
N THR A 97 25.01 4.01 -2.58
CA THR A 97 26.32 4.61 -2.27
C THR A 97 27.11 3.62 -1.45
#